data_AF-A0A965CC12-F1
#
_entry.id   AF-A0A965CC12-F1
#
_cell.length_a   1.000
_cell.length_b   1.000
_cell.length_c   1.000
_cell.angle_alpha   90.00
_cell.angle_beta   90.00
_cell.angle_gamma   90.00
#
_symmetry.space_group_name_H-M   'P 1'
#
loop_
_entity.id
_entity.type
_entity.pdbx_description
1 polymer ?
#
loop_
_entity_poly.entity_id
_entity_poly.type
_entity_poly.pdbx_seq_one_letter_code
_entity_poly.pdbx_strand_id
1 'polypeptide(L)'
;QVRLNPPADRSSLVGILYYPDILDLRLAGYELERFEELLLAIDSASYRKALAVSAMIRRSDASPIWNAHRANQVELLILDTLHEYGLHQVPQLLRQILGRVFEDETKNYLTIDLVTVFYWSCIAQVAEDYAWREPALKEWAEYLSYPVRSVFRFSESIS
;
A
#
# COMPACT_ATOMS: atom_id res chain seq x y z
N GLN A 1 20.02 -10.78 -1.85
CA GLN A 1 21.12 -9.98 -2.45
C GLN A 1 20.47 -8.65 -2.84
N VAL A 2 20.92 -7.51 -2.30
CA VAL A 2 20.26 -6.20 -2.51
C VAL A 2 20.63 -5.68 -3.90
N ARG A 3 19.63 -5.30 -4.72
CA ARG A 3 19.85 -4.76 -6.08
C ARG A 3 20.69 -3.46 -6.02
N LEU A 4 21.71 -3.37 -6.86
CA LEU A 4 22.72 -2.29 -6.87
C LEU A 4 22.49 -1.22 -7.95
N ASN A 5 21.44 -1.27 -8.76
CA ASN A 5 21.21 -0.31 -9.84
C ASN A 5 19.77 0.26 -9.83
N PRO A 6 19.56 1.59 -9.86
CA PRO A 6 18.35 2.20 -10.42
C PRO A 6 18.57 2.55 -11.92
N PRO A 7 17.55 2.91 -12.74
CA PRO A 7 16.16 3.21 -12.42
C PRO A 7 15.17 2.30 -13.16
N ALA A 8 13.95 2.22 -12.67
CA ALA A 8 12.89 1.47 -13.33
C ALA A 8 12.01 2.48 -14.09
N ASP A 9 12.33 2.68 -15.38
CA ASP A 9 11.49 3.39 -16.35
C ASP A 9 10.11 2.72 -16.41
N ARG A 10 9.02 3.43 -16.72
CA ARG A 10 7.61 2.93 -16.64
C ARG A 10 7.36 1.51 -17.18
N SER A 11 8.18 1.05 -18.12
CA SER A 11 8.19 -0.33 -18.64
C SER A 11 8.52 -1.40 -17.59
N SER A 12 9.16 -1.07 -16.47
CA SER A 12 9.53 -2.02 -15.42
C SER A 12 8.34 -2.47 -14.57
N LEU A 13 7.40 -1.57 -14.24
CA LEU A 13 6.19 -1.93 -13.48
C LEU A 13 5.31 -2.87 -14.31
N VAL A 14 5.23 -2.63 -15.62
CA VAL A 14 4.55 -3.52 -16.58
C VAL A 14 5.27 -4.86 -16.71
N GLY A 15 6.60 -4.90 -16.55
CA GLY A 15 7.37 -6.14 -16.49
C GLY A 15 7.27 -6.91 -15.17
N ILE A 16 6.98 -6.23 -14.06
CA ILE A 16 6.82 -6.80 -12.71
C ILE A 16 5.41 -7.38 -12.51
N LEU A 17 4.41 -6.87 -13.23
CA LEU A 17 3.01 -7.19 -12.95
C LEU A 17 2.38 -8.05 -14.05
N TYR A 18 1.84 -9.19 -13.63
CA TYR A 18 1.19 -10.18 -14.49
C TYR A 18 -0.04 -9.55 -15.16
N TYR A 19 -0.09 -9.57 -16.49
CA TYR A 19 -1.14 -8.91 -17.29
C TYR A 19 -2.58 -9.23 -16.83
N PRO A 20 -2.92 -10.48 -16.43
CA PRO A 20 -4.22 -10.79 -15.84
C PRO A 20 -4.57 -9.98 -14.59
N ASP A 21 -3.65 -9.76 -13.66
CA ASP A 21 -3.95 -9.02 -12.42
C ASP A 21 -4.27 -7.53 -12.72
N ILE A 22 -3.59 -6.96 -13.71
CA ILE A 22 -3.87 -5.60 -14.20
C ILE A 22 -5.26 -5.53 -14.81
N LEU A 23 -5.61 -6.53 -15.63
CA LEU A 23 -6.93 -6.62 -16.25
C LEU A 23 -8.03 -6.82 -15.21
N ASP A 24 -7.81 -7.68 -14.22
CA ASP A 24 -8.75 -7.95 -13.14
C ASP A 24 -8.98 -6.70 -12.28
N LEU A 25 -7.93 -5.93 -11.98
CA LEU A 25 -8.05 -4.66 -11.26
C LEU A 25 -8.87 -3.65 -12.07
N ARG A 26 -8.61 -3.56 -13.38
CA ARG A 26 -9.38 -2.71 -14.31
C ARG A 26 -10.85 -3.12 -14.37
N LEU A 27 -11.13 -4.42 -14.45
CA LEU A 27 -12.49 -4.96 -14.41
C LEU A 27 -13.19 -4.68 -13.08
N ALA A 28 -12.43 -4.62 -11.98
CA ALA A 28 -12.90 -4.22 -10.65
C ALA A 28 -13.04 -2.69 -10.48
N GLY A 29 -12.75 -1.89 -11.52
CA GLY A 29 -12.98 -0.45 -11.56
C GLY A 29 -11.78 0.43 -11.21
N TYR A 30 -10.57 -0.15 -11.12
CA TYR A 30 -9.35 0.59 -10.81
C TYR A 30 -8.24 0.37 -11.83
N GLU A 31 -7.58 1.45 -12.23
CA GLU A 31 -6.38 1.37 -13.06
C GLU A 31 -5.14 1.24 -12.18
N LEU A 32 -4.20 0.38 -12.59
CA LEU A 32 -2.97 0.14 -11.84
C LEU A 32 -2.14 1.43 -11.70
N GLU A 33 -2.18 2.28 -12.72
CA GLU A 33 -1.51 3.58 -12.78
C GLU A 33 -1.92 4.50 -11.63
N ARG A 34 -3.10 4.29 -11.02
CA ARG A 34 -3.51 5.01 -9.81
C ARG A 34 -2.49 4.81 -8.69
N PHE A 35 -1.86 3.64 -8.62
CA PHE A 35 -0.92 3.23 -7.57
C PHE A 35 0.55 3.28 -8.02
N GLU A 36 0.86 3.88 -9.18
CA GLU A 36 2.21 3.88 -9.79
C GLU A 36 3.29 4.30 -8.78
N GLU A 37 3.05 5.39 -8.05
CA GLU A 37 4.00 5.92 -7.07
C GLU A 37 4.28 4.95 -5.91
N LEU A 38 3.24 4.28 -5.41
CA LEU A 38 3.35 3.29 -4.34
C LEU A 38 4.09 2.05 -4.84
N LEU A 39 3.78 1.58 -6.05
CA LEU A 39 4.40 0.41 -6.65
C LEU A 39 5.90 0.63 -6.95
N LEU A 40 6.28 1.81 -7.45
CA LEU A 40 7.68 2.17 -7.65
C LEU A 40 8.44 2.28 -6.32
N ALA A 41 7.79 2.81 -5.29
CA ALA A 41 8.43 2.99 -4.00
C ALA A 41 8.67 1.67 -3.26
N ILE A 42 7.76 0.69 -3.37
CA ILE A 42 7.95 -0.63 -2.79
C ILE A 42 9.01 -1.45 -3.54
N ASP A 43 9.03 -1.40 -4.88
CA ASP A 43 10.05 -2.08 -5.70
C ASP A 43 11.46 -1.53 -5.44
N SER A 44 11.57 -0.22 -5.19
CA SER A 44 12.84 0.45 -4.88
C SER A 44 13.13 0.58 -3.37
N ALA A 45 12.41 -0.14 -2.52
CA ALA A 45 12.55 -0.02 -1.07
C ALA A 45 13.93 -0.49 -0.57
N SER A 46 14.74 0.44 -0.08
CA SER A 46 16.03 0.09 0.55
C SER A 46 15.83 -0.68 1.86
N TYR A 47 16.82 -1.50 2.23
CA TYR A 47 16.86 -2.20 3.53
C TYR A 47 16.66 -1.26 4.74
N ARG A 48 17.20 -0.03 4.68
CA ARG A 48 17.02 0.97 5.75
C ARG A 48 15.55 1.40 5.89
N LYS A 49 14.83 1.57 4.78
CA LYS A 49 13.39 1.90 4.80
C LYS A 49 12.57 0.72 5.32
N ALA A 50 12.91 -0.50 4.90
CA ALA A 50 12.27 -1.72 5.39
C ALA A 50 12.42 -1.87 6.92
N LEU A 51 13.63 -1.66 7.45
CA LEU A 51 13.88 -1.64 8.89
C LEU A 51 13.09 -0.55 9.62
N ALA A 52 13.00 0.65 9.05
CA ALA A 52 12.25 1.75 9.66
C ALA A 52 10.76 1.43 9.75
N VAL A 53 10.18 0.85 8.70
CA VAL A 53 8.79 0.36 8.69
C VAL A 53 8.60 -0.72 9.76
N SER A 54 9.44 -1.75 9.77
CA SER A 54 9.33 -2.85 10.74
C SER A 54 9.47 -2.38 12.19
N ALA A 55 10.40 -1.46 12.46
CA ALA A 55 10.57 -0.86 13.78
C ALA A 55 9.32 -0.09 14.23
N MET A 56 8.55 0.46 13.30
CA MET A 56 7.33 1.19 13.61
C MET A 56 6.13 0.26 13.80
N ILE A 57 5.95 -0.76 12.95
CA ILE A 57 4.84 -1.73 13.08
C ILE A 57 4.98 -2.57 14.35
N ARG A 58 6.20 -3.02 14.63
CA ARG A 58 6.49 -3.97 15.72
C ARG A 58 6.74 -3.30 17.06
N ARG A 59 6.58 -1.97 17.11
CA ARG A 59 6.66 -1.19 18.33
C ARG A 59 5.58 -1.66 19.30
N SER A 60 5.97 -2.08 20.50
CA SER A 60 5.05 -2.54 21.54
C SER A 60 4.40 -1.40 22.32
N ASP A 61 5.06 -0.23 22.39
CA ASP A 61 4.49 0.99 22.95
C ASP A 61 3.50 1.63 21.97
N ALA A 62 2.27 1.85 22.42
CA ALA A 62 1.29 2.61 21.66
C ALA A 62 1.77 4.06 21.54
N SER A 63 2.32 4.42 20.38
CA SER A 63 2.56 5.82 20.04
C SER A 63 1.21 6.54 19.93
N PRO A 64 1.07 7.75 20.50
CA PRO A 64 -0.18 8.50 20.45
C PRO A 64 -0.54 8.96 19.03
N ILE A 65 0.44 9.02 18.12
CA ILE A 65 0.23 9.46 16.74
C ILE A 65 -0.29 8.31 15.88
N TRP A 66 0.34 7.14 15.97
CA TRP A 66 0.04 6.00 15.12
C TRP A 66 0.44 4.68 15.77
N ASN A 67 -0.37 3.64 15.66
CA ASN A 67 0.00 2.29 16.05
C ASN A 67 -0.66 1.22 15.17
N ALA A 68 0.00 0.06 15.04
CA ALA A 68 -0.46 -1.02 14.18
C ALA A 68 -1.80 -1.62 14.62
N HIS A 69 -2.10 -1.64 15.92
CA HIS A 69 -3.37 -2.17 16.41
C HIS A 69 -4.56 -1.35 15.89
N ARG A 70 -4.48 -0.03 16.00
CA ARG A 70 -5.48 0.88 15.43
C ARG A 70 -5.51 0.82 13.91
N ALA A 71 -4.36 0.70 13.24
CA ALA A 71 -4.31 0.57 11.79
C ALA A 71 -5.09 -0.66 11.29
N ASN A 72 -4.96 -1.81 11.94
CA ASN A 72 -5.75 -3.00 11.62
C ASN A 72 -7.27 -2.76 11.79
N GLN A 73 -7.69 -2.02 12.83
CA GLN A 73 -9.11 -1.66 12.99
C GLN A 73 -9.59 -0.76 11.86
N VAL A 74 -8.80 0.23 11.47
CA VAL A 74 -9.13 1.16 10.39
C VAL A 74 -9.16 0.44 9.04
N GLU A 75 -8.25 -0.51 8.80
CA GLU A 75 -8.29 -1.39 7.64
C GLU A 75 -9.66 -2.09 7.54
N LEU A 76 -10.13 -2.72 8.62
CA LEU A 76 -11.42 -3.40 8.61
C LEU A 76 -12.58 -2.46 8.30
N LEU A 77 -12.59 -1.26 8.90
CA LEU A 77 -13.63 -0.25 8.62
C LEU A 77 -13.64 0.16 7.14
N ILE A 78 -12.48 0.41 6.55
CA ILE A 78 -12.40 0.71 5.12
C ILE A 78 -12.87 -0.48 4.28
N LEU A 79 -12.44 -1.71 4.61
CA LEU A 79 -12.84 -2.89 3.84
C LEU A 79 -14.35 -3.12 3.86
N ASP A 80 -14.99 -2.91 5.00
CA ASP A 80 -16.45 -3.00 5.13
C ASP A 80 -17.13 -1.94 4.24
N THR A 81 -16.69 -0.68 4.30
CA THR A 81 -17.22 0.39 3.43
C THR A 81 -17.00 0.09 1.94
N LEU A 82 -15.81 -0.37 1.55
CA LEU A 82 -15.51 -0.72 0.16
C LEU A 82 -16.38 -1.89 -0.33
N HIS A 83 -16.64 -2.87 0.54
CA HIS A 83 -17.55 -3.95 0.24
C HIS A 83 -18.97 -3.42 -0.02
N GLU A 84 -19.50 -2.51 0.81
CA GLU A 84 -20.80 -1.86 0.60
C GLU A 84 -20.86 -1.06 -0.71
N TYR A 85 -19.73 -0.54 -1.20
CA TYR A 85 -19.63 0.19 -2.46
C TYR A 85 -19.40 -0.73 -3.67
N GLY A 86 -19.38 -2.05 -3.47
CA GLY A 86 -19.20 -3.04 -4.54
C GLY A 86 -17.73 -3.29 -4.91
N LEU A 87 -16.76 -2.70 -4.21
CA LEU A 87 -15.32 -2.80 -4.49
C LEU A 87 -14.61 -3.95 -3.77
N HIS A 88 -15.36 -4.95 -3.29
CA HIS A 88 -14.85 -6.09 -2.52
C HIS A 88 -13.64 -6.83 -3.13
N GLN A 89 -13.48 -6.82 -4.46
CA GLN A 89 -12.36 -7.49 -5.14
C GLN A 89 -11.07 -6.64 -5.13
N VAL A 90 -11.19 -5.31 -5.10
CA VAL A 90 -10.06 -4.39 -5.24
C VAL A 90 -8.99 -4.63 -4.15
N PRO A 91 -9.32 -4.75 -2.86
CA PRO A 91 -8.32 -5.01 -1.83
C PRO A 91 -7.56 -6.33 -2.07
N GLN A 92 -8.27 -7.41 -2.43
CA GLN A 92 -7.62 -8.70 -2.67
C GLN A 92 -6.63 -8.61 -3.84
N LEU A 93 -7.03 -7.98 -4.93
CA LEU A 93 -6.20 -7.79 -6.12
C LEU A 93 -4.96 -6.94 -5.81
N LEU A 94 -5.12 -5.83 -5.07
CA LEU A 94 -4.00 -5.00 -4.64
C LEU A 94 -3.00 -5.78 -3.77
N ARG A 95 -3.48 -6.64 -2.87
CA ARG A 95 -2.61 -7.48 -2.05
C ARG A 95 -1.83 -8.51 -2.87
N GLN A 96 -2.46 -9.07 -3.92
CA GLN A 96 -1.81 -10.00 -4.85
C GLN A 96 -0.71 -9.30 -5.66
N ILE A 97 -1.04 -8.15 -6.26
CA ILE A 97 -0.12 -7.30 -7.04
C ILE A 97 1.12 -6.93 -6.21
N LEU A 98 0.92 -6.47 -4.96
CA LEU A 98 2.03 -6.13 -4.06
C LEU A 98 2.87 -7.35 -3.66
N GLY A 99 2.25 -8.52 -3.50
CA GLY A 99 2.95 -9.76 -3.17
C GLY A 99 3.93 -10.20 -4.26
N ARG A 100 3.62 -9.92 -5.53
CA ARG A 100 4.48 -10.30 -6.68
C ARG A 100 5.77 -9.50 -6.77
N VAL A 101 5.78 -8.27 -6.25
CA VAL A 101 7.00 -7.44 -6.18
C VAL A 101 8.15 -8.20 -5.50
N PHE A 102 7.84 -9.09 -4.56
CA PHE A 102 8.83 -9.88 -3.80
C PHE A 102 8.80 -11.39 -4.13
N GLU A 103 8.21 -11.82 -5.26
CA GLU A 103 8.01 -13.25 -5.58
C GLU A 103 9.34 -14.04 -5.63
N ASP A 104 10.40 -13.41 -6.15
CA ASP A 104 11.74 -13.99 -6.24
C ASP A 104 12.62 -13.77 -4.98
N GLU A 105 12.12 -13.04 -3.97
CA GLU A 105 12.88 -12.75 -2.76
C GLU A 105 12.59 -13.75 -1.63
N THR A 106 13.59 -14.00 -0.79
CA THR A 106 13.37 -14.78 0.44
C THR A 106 12.43 -14.00 1.36
N LYS A 107 11.19 -14.48 1.47
CA LYS A 107 10.18 -13.93 2.39
C LYS A 107 10.76 -13.86 3.79
N ASN A 108 10.93 -12.64 4.28
CA ASN A 108 11.35 -12.36 5.63
C ASN A 108 10.38 -11.37 6.26
N TYR A 109 10.51 -11.14 7.56
CA TYR A 109 9.59 -10.27 8.27
C TYR A 109 9.58 -8.83 7.74
N LEU A 110 10.69 -8.35 7.14
CA LEU A 110 10.78 -7.00 6.57
C LEU A 110 9.94 -6.87 5.30
N THR A 111 9.97 -7.87 4.41
CA THR A 111 9.16 -7.85 3.17
C THR A 111 7.67 -7.97 3.49
N ILE A 112 7.31 -8.78 4.50
CA ILE A 112 5.93 -8.88 5.00
C ILE A 112 5.45 -7.52 5.54
N ASP A 113 6.27 -6.85 6.35
CA ASP A 113 5.94 -5.55 6.92
C ASP A 113 5.80 -4.47 5.83
N LEU A 114 6.66 -4.48 4.80
CA LEU A 114 6.54 -3.60 3.64
C LEU A 114 5.23 -3.83 2.88
N VAL A 115 4.94 -5.07 2.49
CA VAL A 115 3.68 -5.40 1.78
C VAL A 115 2.47 -4.94 2.59
N THR A 116 2.52 -5.07 3.91
CA THR A 116 1.41 -4.68 4.80
C THR A 116 1.15 -3.18 4.75
N VAL A 117 2.18 -2.33 4.90
CA VAL A 117 1.98 -0.87 4.93
C VAL A 117 1.70 -0.26 3.56
N PHE A 118 2.26 -0.86 2.50
CA PHE A 118 1.93 -0.46 1.13
C PHE A 118 0.53 -0.87 0.76
N TYR A 119 0.07 -2.06 1.19
CA TYR A 119 -1.32 -2.45 1.03
C TYR A 119 -2.27 -1.46 1.72
N TRP A 120 -1.97 -1.09 2.97
CA TRP A 120 -2.74 -0.06 3.68
C TRP A 120 -2.79 1.27 2.93
N SER A 121 -1.68 1.66 2.32
CA SER A 121 -1.61 2.90 1.52
C SER A 121 -2.40 2.80 0.22
N CYS A 122 -2.41 1.64 -0.45
CA CYS A 122 -3.24 1.43 -1.63
C CYS A 122 -4.73 1.48 -1.28
N ILE A 123 -5.19 0.78 -0.23
CA ILE A 123 -6.60 0.85 0.16
C ILE A 123 -6.99 2.22 0.72
N ALA A 124 -6.05 2.96 1.31
CA ALA A 124 -6.27 4.35 1.71
C ALA A 124 -6.52 5.25 0.48
N GLN A 125 -5.76 5.08 -0.60
CA GLN A 125 -5.97 5.83 -1.83
C GLN A 125 -7.33 5.51 -2.48
N VAL A 126 -7.75 4.23 -2.46
CA VAL A 126 -9.10 3.81 -2.86
C VAL A 126 -10.17 4.46 -1.96
N ALA A 127 -9.96 4.49 -0.64
CA ALA A 127 -10.90 5.09 0.30
C ALA A 127 -11.06 6.61 0.08
N GLU A 128 -9.96 7.31 -0.20
CA GLU A 128 -9.95 8.74 -0.46
C GLU A 128 -10.78 9.11 -1.71
N ASP A 129 -10.74 8.27 -2.76
CA ASP A 129 -11.56 8.43 -3.97
C ASP A 129 -13.08 8.40 -3.68
N TYR A 130 -13.47 7.84 -2.52
CA TYR A 130 -14.86 7.74 -2.05
C TYR A 130 -15.16 8.63 -0.84
N ALA A 131 -14.20 9.45 -0.37
CA ALA A 131 -14.39 10.31 0.80
C ALA A 131 -15.49 11.37 0.61
N TRP A 132 -15.84 11.70 -0.64
CA TRP A 132 -16.99 12.57 -0.95
C TRP A 132 -18.33 11.95 -0.52
N ARG A 133 -18.42 10.62 -0.46
CA ARG A 133 -19.62 9.87 -0.06
C ARG A 133 -19.64 9.63 1.44
N GLU A 134 -18.49 9.35 2.04
CA GLU A 134 -18.33 9.11 3.47
C GLU A 134 -17.09 9.85 4.01
N PRO A 135 -17.28 10.99 4.70
CA PRO A 135 -16.17 11.84 5.13
C PRO A 135 -15.16 11.15 6.06
N ALA A 136 -15.60 10.13 6.82
CA ALA A 136 -14.72 9.36 7.71
C ALA A 136 -13.60 8.62 6.95
N LEU A 137 -13.81 8.27 5.67
CA LEU A 137 -12.81 7.62 4.83
C LEU A 137 -11.54 8.47 4.69
N LYS A 138 -11.66 9.81 4.71
CA LYS A 138 -10.50 10.70 4.62
C LYS A 138 -9.56 10.51 5.82
N GLU A 139 -10.11 10.61 7.04
CA GLU A 139 -9.31 10.44 8.26
C GLU A 139 -8.71 9.03 8.36
N TRP A 140 -9.48 8.02 7.94
CA TRP A 140 -9.03 6.63 7.91
C TRP A 140 -7.91 6.39 6.89
N ALA A 141 -8.03 6.99 5.69
CA ALA A 141 -7.00 6.95 4.66
C ALA A 141 -5.70 7.63 5.12
N GLU A 142 -5.80 8.82 5.74
CA GLU A 142 -4.66 9.52 6.32
C GLU A 142 -3.97 8.66 7.41
N TYR A 143 -4.76 8.00 8.26
CA TYR A 143 -4.22 7.14 9.32
C TYR A 143 -3.52 5.90 8.76
N LEU A 144 -4.09 5.23 7.76
CA LEU A 144 -3.52 4.02 7.16
C LEU A 144 -2.28 4.29 6.32
N SER A 145 -2.24 5.42 5.62
CA SER A 145 -1.10 5.80 4.76
C SER A 145 0.10 6.34 5.55
N TYR A 146 -0.07 6.69 6.82
CA TYR A 146 0.96 7.27 7.68
C TYR A 146 2.33 6.55 7.66
N PRO A 147 2.42 5.20 7.74
CA PRO A 147 3.70 4.50 7.69
C PRO A 147 4.51 4.78 6.43
N VAL A 148 3.84 4.74 5.28
CA VAL A 148 4.48 4.92 3.99
C VAL A 148 4.83 6.39 3.80
N ARG A 149 3.92 7.31 4.14
CA ARG A 149 4.18 8.76 4.13
C ARG A 149 5.38 9.16 5.00
N SER A 150 5.45 8.66 6.23
CA SER A 150 6.52 9.03 7.17
C SER A 150 7.90 8.48 6.77
N VAL A 151 7.98 7.26 6.24
CA VAL A 151 9.26 6.62 5.89
C VAL A 151 9.70 6.92 4.45
N PHE A 152 8.76 6.95 3.50
CA PHE A 152 9.05 7.16 2.08
C PHE A 152 8.94 8.63 1.65
N ARG A 153 8.44 9.50 2.54
CA ARG A 153 8.29 10.96 2.32
C ARG A 153 7.38 11.28 1.13
N PHE A 154 6.28 10.56 0.99
CA PHE A 154 5.19 11.01 0.14
C PHE A 154 4.63 12.31 0.73
N SER A 155 4.95 13.43 0.08
CA SER A 155 4.34 14.71 0.40
C SER A 155 2.87 14.64 0.03
N GLU A 156 1.98 15.10 0.93
CA GLU A 156 0.67 15.55 0.51
C GLU A 156 0.88 16.58 -0.60
N SER A 157 0.59 16.20 -1.85
CA SER A 157 0.28 17.18 -2.87
C SER A 157 -0.99 17.85 -2.38
N ILE A 158 -0.83 18.95 -1.65
CA ILE A 158 -1.90 19.90 -1.39
C ILE A 158 -2.41 20.32 -2.77
N SER A 159 -3.59 19.85 -3.15
CA SER A 159 -4.35 20.31 -4.31
C SER A 159 -5.83 20.19 -3.99
#